data_AF-A0A3D2QFH0-F1
#
_entry.id   AF-A0A3D2QFH0-F1
#
_cell.length_a   1.000
_cell.length_b   1.000
_cell.length_c   1.000
_cell.angle_alpha   90.00
_cell.angle_beta   90.00
_cell.angle_gamma   90.00
#
_symmetry.space_group_name_H-M   'P 1'
#
loop_
_entity.id
_entity.type
_entity.pdbx_description
1 polymer ?
#
loop_
_entity_poly.entity_id
_entity_poly.type
_entity_poly.pdbx_seq_one_letter_code
_entity_poly.pdbx_strand_id
1 'polypeptide(L)'
;ACPGGFIYVFKGLLDYMPDDAELAGVLGHEIGHVAKRHTVKQIEKNMWTQMASILAGIATGSADVMMAGMVVTDALAAGYSRADESAADRCGFEYALKAGYSPYGILITMYKLQQLSGEYGNPGWGLFDSHPEPEERVRRMKGLLETLQVTPQPVANADGTADVVETHDGRTWRFTFTGPANGNKAEYRADILAGALYQVKRRGPVQPERFIVYDRGGEATVFYDDLQLLTVTKQDAGSRSPADYAKQAAAGFREWAVLANAERAGNPQAFTIDPFSKKDRNKEKGKEKGNGKEKDTDRKTGVTKNVQAK
;
A
#
# COMPACT_ATOMS: atom_id res chain seq x y z
N ALA A 1 -10.54 0.34 -12.57
CA ALA A 1 -11.98 0.12 -12.34
C ALA A 1 -12.81 1.03 -13.24
N CYS A 2 -14.04 0.63 -13.61
CA CYS A 2 -14.92 1.43 -14.48
C CYS A 2 -16.18 1.91 -13.75
N PRO A 3 -16.84 2.99 -14.23
CA PRO A 3 -18.14 3.40 -13.73
C PRO A 3 -19.14 2.23 -13.76
N GLY A 4 -19.91 2.07 -12.68
CA GLY A 4 -20.84 0.94 -12.52
C GLY A 4 -20.31 -0.23 -11.68
N GLY A 5 -19.06 -0.17 -11.22
CA GLY A 5 -18.52 -1.13 -10.24
C GLY A 5 -17.82 -2.35 -10.84
N PHE A 6 -17.51 -2.31 -12.14
CA PHE A 6 -16.74 -3.35 -12.80
C PHE A 6 -15.24 -3.19 -12.54
N ILE A 7 -14.61 -4.29 -12.11
CA ILE A 7 -13.15 -4.40 -11.92
C ILE A 7 -12.66 -5.49 -12.86
N TYR A 8 -11.69 -5.16 -13.71
CA TYR A 8 -11.07 -6.08 -14.64
C TYR A 8 -9.68 -6.46 -14.10
N VAL A 9 -9.38 -7.76 -14.10
CA VAL A 9 -8.11 -8.29 -13.64
C VAL A 9 -7.40 -8.94 -14.81
N PHE A 10 -6.20 -8.48 -15.14
CA PHE A 10 -5.41 -9.03 -16.22
C PHE A 10 -4.68 -10.29 -15.75
N LYS A 11 -4.60 -11.32 -16.60
CA LYS A 11 -3.87 -12.56 -16.29
C LYS A 11 -2.41 -12.29 -15.92
N GLY A 12 -1.73 -11.40 -16.65
CA GLY A 12 -0.33 -11.05 -16.35
C GLY A 12 -0.12 -10.44 -14.96
N LEU A 13 -1.13 -9.77 -14.40
CA LEU A 13 -1.09 -9.29 -13.02
C LEU A 13 -1.17 -10.46 -12.03
N LEU A 14 -2.02 -11.45 -12.30
CA LEU A 14 -2.13 -12.68 -11.48
C LEU A 14 -0.82 -13.47 -11.50
N ASP A 15 -0.19 -13.59 -12.67
CA ASP A 15 1.09 -14.29 -12.80
C ASP A 15 2.23 -13.57 -12.04
N TYR A 16 2.10 -12.27 -11.76
CA TYR A 16 3.10 -11.46 -11.04
C TYR A 16 2.86 -11.33 -9.53
N MET A 17 1.64 -11.64 -9.06
CA MET A 17 1.21 -11.55 -7.67
C MET A 17 0.99 -12.97 -7.10
N PRO A 18 2.03 -13.66 -6.61
CA PRO A 18 1.94 -15.03 -6.13
C PRO A 18 1.23 -15.16 -4.77
N ASP A 19 0.98 -14.05 -4.07
CA ASP A 19 0.31 -14.03 -2.76
C ASP A 19 -1.03 -13.29 -2.83
N ASP A 20 -2.08 -13.91 -2.29
CA ASP A 20 -3.43 -13.35 -2.32
C ASP A 20 -3.54 -11.99 -1.61
N ALA A 21 -2.68 -11.68 -0.63
CA ALA A 21 -2.68 -10.39 0.05
C ALA A 21 -2.18 -9.27 -0.85
N GLU A 22 -1.25 -9.56 -1.76
CA GLU A 22 -0.81 -8.60 -2.78
C GLU A 22 -1.96 -8.28 -3.73
N LEU A 23 -2.62 -9.33 -4.26
CA LEU A 23 -3.77 -9.18 -5.13
C LEU A 23 -4.93 -8.44 -4.42
N ALA A 24 -5.20 -8.77 -3.16
CA ALA A 24 -6.21 -8.09 -2.36
C ALA A 24 -5.88 -6.60 -2.14
N GLY A 25 -4.60 -6.23 -2.04
CA GLY A 25 -4.16 -4.84 -2.00
C GLY A 25 -4.53 -4.08 -3.27
N VAL A 26 -4.23 -4.66 -4.44
CA VAL A 26 -4.59 -4.07 -5.75
C VAL A 26 -6.10 -3.95 -5.90
N LEU A 27 -6.84 -5.04 -5.64
CA LEU A 27 -8.29 -5.05 -5.76
C LEU A 27 -8.94 -4.08 -4.78
N GLY A 28 -8.44 -4.01 -3.55
CA GLY A 28 -8.91 -3.06 -2.55
C GLY A 28 -8.75 -1.61 -2.99
N HIS A 29 -7.63 -1.27 -3.63
CA HIS A 29 -7.37 0.06 -4.20
C HIS A 29 -8.39 0.38 -5.31
N GLU A 30 -8.61 -0.55 -6.25
CA GLU A 30 -9.60 -0.40 -7.33
C GLU A 30 -11.05 -0.27 -6.80
N ILE A 31 -11.41 -1.06 -5.78
CA ILE A 31 -12.69 -0.92 -5.06
C ILE A 31 -12.79 0.46 -4.39
N GLY A 32 -11.68 0.97 -3.85
CA GLY A 32 -11.60 2.32 -3.28
C GLY A 32 -12.00 3.40 -4.27
N HIS A 33 -11.50 3.36 -5.51
CA HIS A 33 -11.89 4.30 -6.57
C HIS A 33 -13.39 4.25 -6.87
N VAL A 34 -13.96 3.04 -6.94
CA VAL A 34 -15.40 2.84 -7.16
C VAL A 34 -16.22 3.38 -5.99
N ALA A 35 -15.88 2.98 -4.77
CA ALA A 35 -16.59 3.34 -3.56
C ALA A 35 -16.61 4.86 -3.32
N LYS A 36 -15.52 5.55 -3.66
CA LYS A 36 -15.38 7.02 -3.54
C LYS A 36 -15.83 7.78 -4.80
N ARG A 37 -16.28 7.06 -5.83
CA ARG A 37 -16.74 7.59 -7.12
C ARG A 37 -15.70 8.47 -7.84
N HIS A 38 -14.41 8.14 -7.73
CA HIS A 38 -13.34 8.94 -8.33
C HIS A 38 -13.50 9.07 -9.84
N THR A 39 -13.86 8.00 -10.55
CA THR A 39 -14.09 8.05 -12.01
C THR A 39 -15.25 8.96 -12.39
N VAL A 40 -16.32 9.00 -11.60
CA VAL A 40 -17.47 9.89 -11.85
C VAL A 40 -17.06 11.35 -11.65
N LYS A 41 -16.35 11.65 -10.56
CA LYS A 41 -15.81 13.00 -10.29
C LYS A 41 -14.85 13.46 -11.39
N GLN A 42 -14.03 12.55 -11.91
CA GLN A 42 -13.13 12.81 -13.03
C GLN A 42 -13.91 13.20 -14.30
N ILE A 43 -14.96 12.45 -14.63
CA ILE A 43 -15.85 12.75 -15.76
C ILE A 43 -16.56 14.10 -15.57
N GLU A 44 -17.11 14.36 -14.38
CA GLU A 44 -17.74 15.64 -14.06
C GLU A 44 -16.77 16.82 -14.21
N LYS A 45 -15.54 16.69 -13.68
CA LYS A 45 -14.50 17.71 -13.79
C LYS A 45 -14.16 18.02 -15.24
N ASN A 46 -13.94 16.99 -16.06
CA ASN A 46 -13.63 17.18 -17.48
C ASN A 46 -14.80 17.79 -18.25
N MET A 47 -16.03 17.40 -17.94
CA MET A 47 -17.24 18.00 -18.53
C MET A 47 -17.33 19.49 -18.18
N TRP A 48 -17.08 19.87 -16.92
CA TRP A 48 -17.03 21.28 -16.51
C TRP A 48 -15.89 22.05 -17.19
N THR A 49 -14.69 21.46 -17.29
CA THR A 49 -13.55 22.09 -17.99
C THR A 49 -13.87 22.32 -19.46
N GLN A 50 -14.43 21.35 -20.16
CA GLN A 50 -14.79 21.55 -21.56
C GLN A 50 -15.93 22.55 -21.73
N MET A 51 -16.93 22.58 -20.83
CA MET A 51 -17.98 23.59 -20.85
C MET A 51 -17.41 25.00 -20.62
N ALA A 52 -16.44 25.15 -19.71
CA ALA A 52 -15.73 26.41 -19.53
C ALA A 52 -14.93 26.81 -20.79
N SER A 53 -14.28 25.85 -21.45
CA SER A 53 -13.57 26.09 -22.73
C SER A 53 -14.51 26.51 -23.85
N ILE A 54 -15.72 25.94 -23.93
CA ILE A 54 -16.75 26.38 -24.89
C ILE A 54 -17.20 27.80 -24.58
N LEU A 55 -17.50 28.12 -23.31
CA LEU A 55 -17.92 29.47 -22.94
C LEU A 55 -16.83 30.50 -23.25
N ALA A 56 -15.56 30.17 -23.01
CA ALA A 56 -14.43 30.98 -23.40
C ALA A 56 -14.32 31.11 -24.94
N GLY A 57 -14.47 30.00 -25.67
CA GLY A 57 -14.45 29.95 -27.13
C GLY A 57 -15.59 30.77 -27.77
N ILE A 58 -16.78 30.76 -27.19
CA ILE A 58 -17.90 31.61 -27.61
C ILE A 58 -17.56 33.08 -27.37
N ALA A 59 -16.97 33.42 -26.23
CA ALA A 59 -16.53 34.78 -25.95
C ALA A 59 -15.40 35.26 -26.89
N THR A 60 -14.58 34.36 -27.42
CA THR A 60 -13.47 34.66 -28.35
C THR A 60 -13.78 34.41 -29.83
N GLY A 61 -14.97 33.87 -30.15
CA GLY A 61 -15.43 33.60 -31.52
C GLY A 61 -14.88 32.34 -32.19
N SER A 62 -14.40 31.34 -31.43
CA SER A 62 -13.66 30.17 -31.91
C SER A 62 -14.15 28.85 -31.31
N ALA A 63 -15.45 28.58 -31.35
CA ALA A 63 -16.04 27.37 -30.75
C ALA A 63 -16.18 26.20 -31.75
N ASP A 64 -15.43 25.12 -31.52
CA ASP A 64 -15.64 23.81 -32.16
C ASP A 64 -16.41 22.87 -31.22
N VAL A 65 -17.48 22.23 -31.71
CA VAL A 65 -18.38 21.39 -30.90
C VAL A 65 -18.30 19.93 -31.35
N MET A 66 -17.49 19.13 -30.65
CA MET A 66 -17.51 17.66 -30.77
C MET A 66 -17.32 17.05 -29.37
N MET A 67 -18.40 16.74 -28.64
CA MET A 67 -18.32 16.75 -27.17
C MET A 67 -18.56 15.43 -26.42
N ALA A 68 -19.54 14.60 -26.75
CA ALA A 68 -19.94 13.56 -25.77
C ALA A 68 -18.97 12.35 -25.68
N GLY A 69 -18.52 11.82 -26.83
CA GLY A 69 -17.66 10.63 -26.87
C GLY A 69 -16.22 10.88 -26.42
N MET A 70 -15.68 12.06 -26.76
CA MET A 70 -14.32 12.46 -26.40
C MET A 70 -14.16 12.76 -24.90
N VAL A 71 -15.18 13.34 -24.25
CA VAL A 71 -15.12 13.66 -22.81
C VAL A 71 -14.85 12.42 -21.96
N VAL A 72 -15.49 11.30 -22.28
CA VAL A 72 -15.33 10.06 -21.51
C VAL A 72 -13.96 9.45 -21.76
N THR A 73 -13.48 9.43 -23.02
CA THR A 73 -12.15 8.92 -23.35
C THR A 73 -11.04 9.77 -22.73
N ASP A 74 -11.18 11.09 -22.76
CA ASP A 74 -10.20 12.03 -22.17
C ASP A 74 -10.21 11.95 -20.64
N ALA A 75 -11.37 11.75 -20.02
CA ALA A 75 -11.46 11.56 -18.57
C ALA A 75 -10.81 10.26 -18.09
N LEU A 76 -10.96 9.18 -18.86
CA LEU A 76 -10.27 7.93 -18.58
C LEU A 76 -8.75 8.05 -18.80
N ALA A 77 -8.32 8.89 -19.73
CA ALA A 77 -6.91 9.17 -19.99
C ALA A 77 -6.27 10.16 -18.98
N ALA A 78 -7.07 11.05 -18.36
CA ALA A 78 -6.57 12.15 -17.54
C ALA A 78 -5.98 11.75 -16.16
N GLY A 79 -6.02 10.47 -15.78
CA GLY A 79 -5.51 9.96 -14.49
C GLY A 79 -6.27 10.52 -13.28
N TYR A 80 -6.07 9.97 -12.09
CA TYR A 80 -6.75 10.48 -10.87
C TYR A 80 -5.92 11.56 -10.16
N SER A 81 -6.55 12.37 -9.30
CA SER A 81 -5.82 13.33 -8.49
C SER A 81 -5.01 12.65 -7.38
N ARG A 82 -3.94 13.29 -6.89
CA ARG A 82 -3.13 12.78 -5.76
C ARG A 82 -3.97 12.49 -4.50
N ALA A 83 -5.03 13.28 -4.28
CA ALA A 83 -5.95 13.08 -3.17
C ALA A 83 -6.83 11.83 -3.37
N ASP A 84 -7.29 11.59 -4.59
CA ASP A 84 -8.06 10.38 -4.94
C ASP A 84 -7.20 9.12 -4.79
N GLU A 85 -5.94 9.18 -5.22
CA GLU A 85 -4.94 8.12 -5.06
C GLU A 85 -4.69 7.77 -3.59
N SER A 86 -4.42 8.79 -2.77
CA SER A 86 -4.21 8.62 -1.33
C SER A 86 -5.45 8.02 -0.64
N ALA A 87 -6.65 8.44 -1.06
CA ALA A 87 -7.90 7.90 -0.54
C ALA A 87 -8.12 6.44 -0.97
N ALA A 88 -7.77 6.09 -2.21
CA ALA A 88 -7.88 4.73 -2.74
C ALA A 88 -6.87 3.78 -2.09
N ASP A 89 -5.60 4.19 -1.94
CA ASP A 89 -4.57 3.44 -1.21
C ASP A 89 -5.00 3.11 0.22
N ARG A 90 -5.53 4.12 0.91
CA ARG A 90 -6.05 3.91 2.26
C ARG A 90 -7.21 2.92 2.24
N CYS A 91 -8.20 3.09 1.35
CA CYS A 91 -9.31 2.15 1.25
C CYS A 91 -8.81 0.71 0.96
N GLY A 92 -7.83 0.55 0.07
CA GLY A 92 -7.23 -0.73 -0.25
C GLY A 92 -6.59 -1.40 0.95
N PHE A 93 -5.78 -0.65 1.71
CA PHE A 93 -5.21 -1.13 2.96
C PHE A 93 -6.31 -1.57 3.95
N GLU A 94 -7.34 -0.73 4.16
CA GLU A 94 -8.42 -1.05 5.09
C GLU A 94 -9.25 -2.27 4.67
N TYR A 95 -9.53 -2.41 3.36
CA TYR A 95 -10.32 -3.50 2.83
C TYR A 95 -9.55 -4.82 2.87
N ALA A 96 -8.28 -4.83 2.47
CA ALA A 96 -7.43 -6.01 2.55
C ALA A 96 -7.33 -6.50 4.01
N LEU A 97 -7.12 -5.58 4.94
CA LEU A 97 -7.01 -5.90 6.36
C LEU A 97 -8.33 -6.45 6.94
N LYS A 98 -9.47 -5.82 6.62
CA LYS A 98 -10.81 -6.31 7.02
C LYS A 98 -11.15 -7.68 6.41
N ALA A 99 -10.67 -7.94 5.20
CA ALA A 99 -10.83 -9.23 4.54
C ALA A 99 -9.89 -10.32 5.09
N GLY A 100 -8.99 -9.98 6.02
CA GLY A 100 -8.12 -10.94 6.68
C GLY A 100 -6.77 -11.15 5.98
N TYR A 101 -6.42 -10.32 5.00
CA TYR A 101 -5.13 -10.37 4.34
C TYR A 101 -4.01 -9.70 5.15
N SER A 102 -2.76 -9.95 4.75
CA SER A 102 -1.58 -9.32 5.35
C SER A 102 -1.63 -7.80 5.15
N PRO A 103 -1.41 -6.98 6.18
CA PRO A 103 -1.34 -5.53 6.01
C PRO A 103 -0.11 -5.10 5.20
N TYR A 104 0.89 -5.98 5.07
CA TYR A 104 2.06 -5.77 4.22
C TYR A 104 1.79 -6.03 2.74
N GLY A 105 0.69 -6.71 2.37
CA GLY A 105 0.41 -7.08 0.97
C GLY A 105 0.35 -5.88 0.02
N ILE A 106 -0.28 -4.77 0.46
CA ILE A 106 -0.33 -3.54 -0.35
C ILE A 106 1.04 -2.86 -0.48
N LEU A 107 1.87 -2.91 0.57
CA LEU A 107 3.23 -2.36 0.55
C LEU A 107 4.11 -3.16 -0.42
N ILE A 108 4.06 -4.50 -0.34
CA ILE A 108 4.79 -5.40 -1.23
C ILE A 108 4.37 -5.19 -2.69
N THR A 109 3.06 -5.06 -2.94
CA THR A 109 2.51 -4.73 -4.26
C THR A 109 3.10 -3.44 -4.80
N MET A 110 3.15 -2.37 -4.00
CA MET A 110 3.73 -1.09 -4.43
C MET A 110 5.20 -1.21 -4.81
N TYR A 111 5.99 -1.97 -4.05
CA TYR A 111 7.40 -2.22 -4.38
C TYR A 111 7.58 -3.02 -5.66
N LYS A 112 6.81 -4.11 -5.83
CA LYS A 112 6.75 -4.92 -7.05
C LYS A 112 6.44 -4.08 -8.28
N LEU A 113 5.45 -3.21 -8.14
CA LEU A 113 5.08 -2.28 -9.18
C LEU A 113 6.25 -1.30 -9.47
N GLN A 114 6.87 -0.72 -8.45
CA GLN A 114 8.03 0.16 -8.63
C GLN A 114 9.18 -0.53 -9.39
N GLN A 115 9.46 -1.80 -9.07
CA GLN A 115 10.48 -2.60 -9.74
C GLN A 115 10.15 -2.83 -11.22
N LEU A 116 8.92 -3.25 -11.54
CA LEU A 116 8.44 -3.43 -12.92
C LEU A 116 8.62 -2.16 -13.76
N SER A 117 8.25 -1.00 -13.20
CA SER A 117 8.38 0.27 -13.89
C SER A 117 9.84 0.64 -14.18
N GLY A 118 10.77 0.21 -13.33
CA GLY A 118 12.21 0.42 -13.53
C GLY A 118 12.81 -0.53 -14.58
N GLU A 119 12.35 -1.78 -14.64
CA GLU A 119 12.88 -2.81 -15.54
C GLU A 119 12.37 -2.70 -16.98
N TYR A 120 11.08 -2.39 -17.17
CA TYR A 120 10.44 -2.41 -18.49
C TYR A 120 10.14 -1.00 -19.05
N GLY A 121 10.51 0.05 -18.31
CA GLY A 121 9.92 1.38 -18.49
C GLY A 121 8.44 1.37 -18.07
N ASN A 122 7.80 2.54 -18.00
CA ASN A 122 6.36 2.60 -17.74
C ASN A 122 5.64 2.02 -18.97
N PRO A 123 5.04 0.81 -18.90
CA PRO A 123 4.67 0.09 -20.10
C PRO A 123 3.33 0.57 -20.69
N GLY A 124 2.83 1.74 -20.30
CA GLY A 124 1.58 2.29 -20.81
C GLY A 124 0.33 1.60 -20.27
N TRP A 125 0.49 0.60 -19.39
CA TRP A 125 -0.62 -0.16 -18.83
C TRP A 125 -1.09 0.52 -17.56
N GLY A 126 -2.17 1.30 -17.69
CA GLY A 126 -3.27 1.67 -16.78
C GLY A 126 -3.17 1.68 -15.24
N LEU A 127 -2.12 1.19 -14.60
CA LEU A 127 -1.86 1.26 -13.16
C LEU A 127 -0.68 2.19 -12.83
N PHE A 128 0.20 2.47 -13.79
CA PHE A 128 1.35 3.36 -13.61
C PHE A 128 1.16 4.73 -14.23
N ASP A 129 0.60 4.79 -15.45
CA ASP A 129 0.30 6.06 -16.13
C ASP A 129 -0.72 6.91 -15.37
N SER A 130 -1.68 6.28 -14.68
CA SER A 130 -2.71 6.97 -13.90
C SER A 130 -2.38 7.17 -12.42
N HIS A 131 -1.30 6.57 -11.88
CA HIS A 131 -0.98 6.57 -10.43
C HIS A 131 0.50 6.93 -10.12
N PRO A 132 1.02 8.10 -10.52
CA PRO A 132 2.45 8.41 -10.51
C PRO A 132 2.93 8.94 -9.13
N GLU A 133 3.20 8.06 -8.16
CA GLU A 133 3.76 8.48 -6.85
C GLU A 133 4.43 7.38 -5.98
N PRO A 134 5.37 6.56 -6.48
CA PRO A 134 5.79 5.32 -5.79
C PRO A 134 6.35 5.52 -4.37
N GLU A 135 7.26 6.48 -4.17
CA GLU A 135 7.95 6.67 -2.89
C GLU A 135 7.04 7.26 -1.80
N GLU A 136 6.17 8.21 -2.17
CA GLU A 136 5.24 8.81 -1.22
C GLU A 136 4.16 7.82 -0.79
N ARG A 137 3.68 6.98 -1.72
CA ARG A 137 2.73 5.89 -1.43
C ARG A 137 3.32 4.88 -0.45
N VAL A 138 4.55 4.43 -0.70
CA VAL A 138 5.30 3.55 0.21
C VAL A 138 5.39 4.16 1.61
N ARG A 139 5.79 5.43 1.70
CA ARG A 139 5.89 6.14 2.99
C ARG A 139 4.56 6.19 3.73
N ARG A 140 3.45 6.48 3.02
CA ARG A 140 2.09 6.48 3.60
C ARG A 140 1.71 5.09 4.12
N MET A 141 1.97 4.04 3.36
CA MET A 141 1.67 2.66 3.76
C MET A 141 2.48 2.24 4.99
N LYS A 142 3.77 2.59 5.05
CA LYS A 142 4.59 2.37 6.26
C LYS A 142 4.01 3.08 7.48
N GLY A 143 3.58 4.32 7.34
CA GLY A 143 2.88 5.04 8.41
C GLY A 143 1.61 4.34 8.88
N LEU A 144 0.80 3.78 7.97
CA LEU A 144 -0.38 2.99 8.35
C LEU A 144 0.01 1.70 9.09
N LEU A 145 1.05 1.00 8.64
CA LEU A 145 1.56 -0.21 9.29
C LEU A 145 2.05 0.06 10.72
N GLU A 146 2.74 1.18 10.92
CA GLU A 146 3.19 1.62 12.25
C GLU A 146 2.02 1.80 13.22
N THR A 147 0.87 2.34 12.76
CA THR A 147 -0.32 2.49 13.61
C THR A 147 -0.93 1.17 14.06
N LEU A 148 -0.69 0.08 13.33
CA LEU A 148 -1.20 -1.25 13.69
C LEU A 148 -0.32 -1.95 14.72
N GLN A 149 0.92 -1.49 14.92
CA GLN A 149 1.91 -2.12 15.81
C GLN A 149 2.07 -3.63 15.55
N VAL A 150 2.00 -4.05 14.28
CA VAL A 150 2.11 -5.46 13.89
C VAL A 150 3.49 -6.04 14.17
N THR A 151 3.58 -7.32 14.53
CA THR A 151 4.85 -7.99 14.76
C THR A 151 4.99 -9.22 13.86
N PRO A 152 6.20 -9.50 13.34
CA PRO A 152 7.46 -8.79 13.56
C PRO A 152 7.59 -7.47 12.77
N GLN A 153 8.49 -6.58 13.21
CA GLN A 153 8.70 -5.24 12.63
C GLN A 153 9.95 -5.19 11.74
N PRO A 154 9.85 -4.70 10.49
CA PRO A 154 11.02 -4.41 9.66
C PRO A 154 11.67 -3.08 10.07
N VAL A 155 13.01 -3.05 10.12
CA VAL A 155 13.80 -1.87 10.50
C VAL A 155 14.91 -1.67 9.47
N ALA A 156 14.87 -0.55 8.74
CA ALA A 156 15.96 -0.16 7.86
C ALA A 156 17.10 0.49 8.65
N ASN A 157 18.34 0.08 8.39
CA ASN A 157 19.52 0.57 9.07
C ASN A 157 20.27 1.60 8.20
N ALA A 158 21.01 2.51 8.85
CA ALA A 158 21.74 3.59 8.17
C ALA A 158 22.88 3.08 7.27
N ASP A 159 23.36 1.85 7.49
CA ASP A 159 24.40 1.20 6.69
C ASP A 159 23.85 0.48 5.45
N GLY A 160 22.55 0.60 5.18
CA GLY A 160 21.89 -0.04 4.05
C GLY A 160 21.47 -1.50 4.30
N THR A 161 21.72 -2.03 5.51
CA THR A 161 21.14 -3.30 5.96
C THR A 161 19.70 -3.11 6.43
N ALA A 162 18.97 -4.21 6.64
CA ALA A 162 17.65 -4.15 7.25
C ALA A 162 17.42 -5.36 8.15
N ASP A 163 16.79 -5.12 9.29
CA ASP A 163 16.42 -6.15 10.25
C ASP A 163 14.91 -6.45 10.19
N VAL A 164 14.55 -7.67 10.57
CA VAL A 164 13.21 -8.03 11.01
C VAL A 164 13.32 -8.38 12.48
N VAL A 165 12.61 -7.64 13.33
CA VAL A 165 12.77 -7.68 14.79
C VAL A 165 11.44 -7.96 15.47
N GLU A 166 11.45 -8.84 16.46
CA GLU A 166 10.33 -9.03 17.37
C GLU A 166 10.86 -9.09 18.80
N THR A 167 10.22 -8.35 19.71
CA THR A 167 10.58 -8.35 21.13
C THR A 167 9.36 -8.68 21.97
N HIS A 168 9.51 -9.68 22.84
CA HIS A 168 8.49 -10.05 23.81
C HIS A 168 9.15 -10.44 25.14
N ASP A 169 8.63 -9.91 26.25
CA ASP A 169 9.13 -10.13 27.62
C ASP A 169 10.66 -10.01 27.77
N GLY A 170 11.23 -8.96 27.16
CA GLY A 170 12.67 -8.67 27.22
C GLY A 170 13.56 -9.59 26.37
N ARG A 171 12.98 -10.53 25.63
CA ARG A 171 13.68 -11.35 24.64
C ARG A 171 13.46 -10.78 23.25
N THR A 172 14.54 -10.59 22.50
CA THR A 172 14.50 -10.07 21.14
C THR A 172 14.99 -11.12 20.15
N TRP A 173 14.16 -11.42 19.16
CA TRP A 173 14.55 -12.14 17.97
C TRP A 173 14.85 -11.14 16.84
N ARG A 174 15.90 -11.42 16.05
CA ARG A 174 16.33 -10.58 14.93
C ARG A 174 16.76 -11.47 13.76
N PHE A 175 16.34 -11.07 12.56
CA PHE A 175 16.89 -11.56 11.30
C PHE A 175 17.41 -10.39 10.47
N THR A 176 18.64 -10.46 9.97
CA THR A 176 19.30 -9.33 9.28
C THR A 176 19.57 -9.64 7.81
N PHE A 177 19.16 -8.73 6.94
CA PHE A 177 19.54 -8.66 5.54
C PHE A 177 20.71 -7.71 5.36
N THR A 178 21.87 -8.23 4.95
CA THR A 178 23.12 -7.46 4.88
C THR A 178 23.32 -6.70 3.56
N GLY A 179 22.44 -6.90 2.58
CA GLY A 179 22.59 -6.26 1.28
C GLY A 179 21.53 -6.69 0.27
N PRO A 180 21.60 -6.15 -0.96
CA PRO A 180 20.66 -6.51 -2.00
C PRO A 180 20.87 -7.96 -2.45
N ALA A 181 19.79 -8.65 -2.77
CA ALA A 181 19.84 -9.94 -3.46
C ALA A 181 18.69 -10.05 -4.46
N ASN A 182 18.91 -10.69 -5.61
CA ASN A 182 17.90 -10.81 -6.68
C ASN A 182 17.30 -9.47 -7.12
N GLY A 183 18.13 -8.42 -7.22
CA GLY A 183 17.68 -7.07 -7.60
C GLY A 183 16.92 -6.31 -6.50
N ASN A 184 16.72 -6.92 -5.33
CA ASN A 184 15.90 -6.37 -4.25
C ASN A 184 16.75 -5.80 -3.11
N LYS A 185 16.45 -4.56 -2.68
CA LYS A 185 17.09 -3.91 -1.52
C LYS A 185 16.81 -4.67 -0.21
N ALA A 186 17.71 -4.57 0.76
CA ALA A 186 17.56 -5.22 2.07
C ALA A 186 16.25 -4.83 2.77
N GLU A 187 15.87 -3.54 2.75
CA GLU A 187 14.63 -3.03 3.34
C GLU A 187 13.38 -3.72 2.76
N TYR A 188 13.29 -3.82 1.43
CA TYR A 188 12.17 -4.49 0.77
C TYR A 188 12.08 -5.97 1.16
N ARG A 189 13.23 -6.64 1.28
CA ARG A 189 13.30 -8.04 1.69
C ARG A 189 12.87 -8.24 3.15
N ALA A 190 13.21 -7.28 4.02
CA ALA A 190 12.75 -7.25 5.41
C ALA A 190 11.22 -7.06 5.48
N ASP A 191 10.65 -6.16 4.67
CA ASP A 191 9.19 -5.95 4.58
C ASP A 191 8.46 -7.24 4.13
N ILE A 192 8.99 -7.96 3.13
CA ILE A 192 8.43 -9.26 2.69
C ILE A 192 8.46 -10.29 3.82
N LEU A 193 9.62 -10.48 4.44
CA LEU A 193 9.77 -11.48 5.50
C LEU A 193 8.87 -11.15 6.70
N ALA A 194 8.78 -9.87 7.09
CA ALA A 194 7.90 -9.43 8.17
C ALA A 194 6.43 -9.73 7.87
N GLY A 195 5.98 -9.44 6.64
CA GLY A 195 4.62 -9.74 6.19
C GLY A 195 4.31 -11.24 6.17
N ALA A 196 5.26 -12.07 5.74
CA ALA A 196 5.09 -13.52 5.72
C ALA A 196 5.01 -14.11 7.14
N LEU A 197 5.90 -13.68 8.04
CA LEU A 197 5.89 -14.11 9.45
C LEU A 197 4.64 -13.63 10.20
N TYR A 198 4.14 -12.42 9.90
CA TYR A 198 2.85 -11.95 10.40
C TYR A 198 1.71 -12.91 10.01
N GLN A 199 1.67 -13.37 8.77
CA GLN A 199 0.65 -14.33 8.29
C GLN A 199 0.77 -15.69 8.98
N VAL A 200 1.99 -16.16 9.22
CA VAL A 200 2.24 -17.37 10.01
C VAL A 200 1.58 -17.24 11.39
N LYS A 201 1.77 -16.11 12.09
CA LYS A 201 1.16 -15.86 13.40
C LYS A 201 -0.36 -15.79 13.36
N ARG A 202 -0.95 -15.25 12.29
CA ARG A 202 -2.41 -15.20 12.16
C ARG A 202 -3.07 -16.56 12.02
N ARG A 203 -2.38 -17.54 11.43
CA ARG A 203 -2.91 -18.88 11.19
C ARG A 203 -3.08 -19.72 12.46
N GLY A 204 -2.43 -19.36 13.56
CA GLY A 204 -2.53 -20.10 14.81
C GLY A 204 -1.21 -20.08 15.60
N PRO A 205 -1.12 -20.88 16.68
CA PRO A 205 0.17 -21.19 17.30
C PRO A 205 1.16 -21.68 16.23
N VAL A 206 2.35 -21.10 16.23
CA VAL A 206 3.40 -21.38 15.24
C VAL A 206 4.05 -22.72 15.58
N GLN A 207 4.04 -23.66 14.64
CA GLN A 207 4.62 -25.01 14.79
C GLN A 207 6.04 -25.03 14.21
N PRO A 208 7.10 -25.11 15.03
CA PRO A 208 8.50 -25.06 14.56
C PRO A 208 8.84 -26.12 13.49
N GLU A 209 8.20 -27.27 13.54
CA GLU A 209 8.38 -28.38 12.60
C GLU A 209 7.88 -28.08 11.19
N ARG A 210 7.02 -27.07 11.01
CA ARG A 210 6.45 -26.70 9.71
C ARG A 210 7.36 -25.80 8.87
N PHE A 211 8.45 -25.30 9.46
CA PHE A 211 9.48 -24.62 8.68
C PHE A 211 10.30 -25.64 7.89
N ILE A 212 10.14 -25.61 6.57
CA ILE A 212 10.80 -26.53 5.63
C ILE A 212 11.71 -25.76 4.67
N VAL A 213 12.79 -26.40 4.25
CA VAL A 213 13.73 -25.85 3.27
C VAL A 213 13.62 -26.65 1.98
N TYR A 214 13.37 -25.96 0.87
CA TYR A 214 13.39 -26.52 -0.46
C TYR A 214 14.66 -26.07 -1.19
N ASP A 215 15.56 -27.01 -1.47
CA ASP A 215 16.83 -26.78 -2.15
C ASP A 215 16.72 -27.06 -3.65
N ARG A 216 17.14 -26.09 -4.48
CA ARG A 216 17.21 -26.21 -5.94
C ARG A 216 18.65 -26.13 -6.47
N GLY A 217 19.63 -26.25 -5.58
CA GLY A 217 21.07 -26.17 -5.85
C GLY A 217 21.58 -24.74 -6.03
N GLY A 218 21.02 -23.99 -6.98
CA GLY A 218 21.39 -22.58 -7.23
C GLY A 218 20.77 -21.59 -6.26
N GLU A 219 19.65 -21.96 -5.67
CA GLU A 219 18.86 -21.20 -4.70
C GLU A 219 18.22 -22.20 -3.71
N ALA A 220 17.86 -21.70 -2.53
CA ALA A 220 17.08 -22.47 -1.56
C ALA A 220 15.99 -21.58 -0.97
N THR A 221 14.80 -22.11 -0.77
CA THR A 221 13.66 -21.35 -0.26
C THR A 221 13.13 -21.96 1.04
N VAL A 222 12.91 -21.11 2.04
CA VAL A 222 12.29 -21.46 3.31
C VAL A 222 10.79 -21.21 3.22
N PHE A 223 10.00 -22.23 3.56
CA PHE A 223 8.55 -22.16 3.62
C PHE A 223 8.04 -22.44 5.03
N TYR A 224 6.83 -21.96 5.32
CA TYR A 224 5.98 -22.44 6.41
C TYR A 224 4.64 -22.87 5.82
N ASP A 225 4.35 -24.17 5.85
CA ASP A 225 3.24 -24.75 5.06
C ASP A 225 3.35 -24.30 3.58
N ASP A 226 2.37 -23.55 3.09
CA ASP A 226 2.29 -22.95 1.75
C ASP A 226 2.88 -21.53 1.65
N LEU A 227 3.29 -20.90 2.76
CA LEU A 227 3.84 -19.55 2.75
C LEU A 227 5.34 -19.56 2.46
N GLN A 228 5.74 -18.89 1.39
CA GLN A 228 7.14 -18.60 1.11
C GLN A 228 7.65 -17.50 2.05
N LEU A 229 8.69 -17.78 2.83
CA LEU A 229 9.26 -16.82 3.79
C LEU A 229 10.52 -16.14 3.27
N LEU A 230 11.43 -16.92 2.69
CA LEU A 230 12.75 -16.45 2.32
C LEU A 230 13.31 -17.28 1.17
N THR A 231 13.64 -16.64 0.06
CA THR A 231 14.51 -17.23 -0.96
C THR A 231 15.94 -16.76 -0.73
N VAL A 232 16.83 -17.72 -0.63
CA VAL A 232 18.27 -17.55 -0.41
C VAL A 232 18.99 -17.86 -1.70
N THR A 233 19.85 -16.95 -2.11
CA THR A 233 20.68 -17.07 -3.31
C THR A 233 22.16 -17.15 -2.96
N LYS A 234 23.00 -17.30 -3.98
CA LYS A 234 24.46 -17.18 -3.80
C LYS A 234 24.88 -15.81 -3.26
N GLN A 235 24.16 -14.74 -3.63
CA GLN A 235 24.44 -13.39 -3.12
C GLN A 235 24.23 -13.31 -1.60
N ASP A 236 23.24 -14.03 -1.08
CA ASP A 236 22.96 -14.11 0.36
C ASP A 236 23.93 -15.02 1.11
N ALA A 237 24.21 -16.18 0.52
CA ALA A 237 24.97 -17.22 1.19
C ALA A 237 26.46 -16.88 1.33
N GLY A 238 26.98 -16.00 0.46
CA GLY A 238 28.38 -15.62 0.42
C GLY A 238 29.26 -16.83 0.13
N SER A 239 30.12 -17.22 1.08
CA SER A 239 30.96 -18.42 0.97
C SER A 239 30.22 -19.72 1.27
N ARG A 240 29.00 -19.66 1.81
CA ARG A 240 28.18 -20.84 2.13
C ARG A 240 27.34 -21.26 0.93
N SER A 241 26.79 -22.47 0.97
CA SER A 241 25.75 -22.86 0.02
C SER A 241 24.41 -22.15 0.36
N PRO A 242 23.57 -21.82 -0.64
CA PRO A 242 22.22 -21.32 -0.38
C PRO A 242 21.41 -22.25 0.53
N ALA A 243 21.56 -23.56 0.36
CA ALA A 243 20.90 -24.58 1.17
C ALA A 243 21.29 -24.49 2.65
N ASP A 244 22.58 -24.33 2.97
CA ASP A 244 23.04 -24.26 4.36
C ASP A 244 22.63 -22.95 5.04
N TYR A 245 22.67 -21.83 4.30
CA TYR A 245 22.12 -20.58 4.79
C TYR A 245 20.60 -20.70 5.04
N ALA A 246 19.84 -21.29 4.11
CA ALA A 246 18.40 -21.49 4.28
C ALA A 246 18.07 -22.41 5.48
N LYS A 247 18.86 -23.46 5.72
CA LYS A 247 18.73 -24.30 6.92
C LYS A 247 19.00 -23.51 8.20
N GLN A 248 20.02 -22.63 8.21
CA GLN A 248 20.28 -21.76 9.35
C GLN A 248 19.13 -20.77 9.58
N ALA A 249 18.61 -20.14 8.51
CA ALA A 249 17.47 -19.24 8.59
C ALA A 249 16.23 -19.96 9.14
N ALA A 250 15.94 -21.17 8.64
CA ALA A 250 14.84 -22.00 9.15
C ALA A 250 15.01 -22.34 10.64
N ALA A 251 16.24 -22.63 11.11
CA ALA A 251 16.50 -22.81 12.54
C ALA A 251 16.21 -21.52 13.34
N GLY A 252 16.63 -20.36 12.83
CA GLY A 252 16.29 -19.06 13.42
C GLY A 252 14.78 -18.80 13.47
N PHE A 253 14.02 -19.19 12.45
CA PHE A 253 12.55 -19.07 12.47
C PHE A 253 11.89 -20.02 13.48
N ARG A 254 12.48 -21.20 13.73
CA ARG A 254 12.03 -22.11 14.79
C ARG A 254 12.24 -21.51 16.18
N GLU A 255 13.34 -20.80 16.39
CA GLU A 255 13.57 -20.05 17.64
C GLU A 255 12.57 -18.91 17.79
N TRP A 256 12.31 -18.17 16.72
CA TRP A 256 11.27 -17.14 16.69
C TRP A 256 9.87 -17.68 17.02
N ALA A 257 9.52 -18.88 16.54
CA ALA A 257 8.22 -19.49 16.82
C ALA A 257 7.95 -19.63 18.32
N VAL A 258 8.99 -19.91 19.13
CA VAL A 258 8.88 -19.96 20.59
C VAL A 258 8.51 -18.58 21.16
N LEU A 259 9.16 -17.52 20.68
CA LEU A 259 8.87 -16.14 21.08
C LEU A 259 7.45 -15.72 20.68
N ALA A 260 7.06 -15.97 19.43
CA ALA A 260 5.75 -15.63 18.89
C ALA A 260 4.62 -16.37 19.63
N ASN A 261 4.83 -17.63 20.02
CA ASN A 261 3.86 -18.39 20.79
C ASN A 261 3.72 -17.89 22.23
N ALA A 262 4.81 -17.42 22.85
CA ALA A 262 4.76 -16.79 24.17
C ALA A 262 3.94 -15.49 24.13
N GLU A 263 4.17 -14.64 23.12
CA GLU A 263 3.39 -13.42 22.92
C GLU A 263 1.89 -13.73 22.73
N ARG A 264 1.58 -14.77 21.94
CA ARG A 264 0.20 -15.23 21.74
C ARG A 264 -0.49 -15.67 23.02
N ALA A 265 0.21 -16.42 23.87
CA ALA A 265 -0.33 -16.86 25.15
C ALA A 265 -0.64 -15.67 26.07
N GLY A 266 0.19 -14.62 26.04
CA GLY A 266 0.00 -13.39 26.81
C GLY A 266 -1.10 -12.46 26.27
N ASN A 267 -1.34 -12.44 24.95
CA ASN A 267 -2.34 -11.58 24.33
C ASN A 267 -3.02 -12.21 23.08
N PRO A 268 -3.98 -13.13 23.26
CA PRO A 268 -4.63 -13.81 22.14
C PRO A 268 -5.36 -12.88 21.16
N GLN A 269 -5.80 -11.69 21.63
CA GLN A 269 -6.55 -10.70 20.85
C GLN A 269 -5.66 -9.82 19.97
N ALA A 270 -4.34 -9.77 20.21
CA ALA A 270 -3.39 -9.02 19.37
C ALA A 270 -3.36 -9.50 17.90
N PHE A 271 -3.83 -10.73 17.66
CA PHE A 271 -3.81 -11.38 16.35
C PHE A 271 -5.14 -11.28 15.61
N THR A 272 -6.15 -10.66 16.23
CA THR A 272 -7.44 -10.31 15.65
C THR A 272 -7.49 -8.79 15.50
N ILE A 273 -6.92 -8.27 14.41
CA ILE A 273 -6.96 -6.82 14.15
C ILE A 273 -8.38 -6.42 13.70
N ASP A 274 -9.11 -5.66 14.52
CA ASP A 274 -10.18 -4.73 14.06
C ASP A 274 -9.64 -3.30 14.17
N PRO A 275 -9.01 -2.78 13.11
CA PRO A 275 -8.24 -1.54 13.18
C PRO A 275 -9.11 -0.29 13.14
N PHE A 276 -10.44 -0.43 13.04
CA PHE A 276 -11.36 0.70 12.90
C PHE A 276 -12.58 0.55 13.80
N SER A 277 -12.33 0.53 15.11
CA SER A 277 -13.38 0.77 16.10
C SER A 277 -14.09 2.11 15.79
N LYS A 278 -15.36 2.26 16.21
CA LYS A 278 -16.19 3.46 15.94
C LYS A 278 -15.51 4.81 16.26
N LYS A 279 -14.47 4.83 17.11
CA LYS A 279 -13.81 6.03 17.62
C LYS A 279 -12.95 6.75 16.56
N ASP A 280 -12.26 6.01 15.69
CA ASP A 280 -11.37 6.61 14.68
C ASP A 280 -12.15 7.19 13.50
N ARG A 281 -13.31 6.59 13.17
CA ARG A 281 -14.26 7.13 12.19
C ARG A 281 -14.79 8.53 12.55
N ASN A 282 -14.85 8.88 13.84
CA ASN A 282 -15.38 10.17 14.29
C ASN A 282 -14.33 11.28 14.32
N LYS A 283 -13.05 10.97 14.55
CA LYS A 283 -11.96 11.96 14.48
C LYS A 283 -11.78 12.51 13.05
N GLU A 284 -12.03 11.69 12.04
CA GLU A 284 -11.81 12.07 10.64
C GLU A 284 -12.94 12.90 10.03
N LYS A 285 -14.20 12.63 10.41
CA LYS A 285 -15.32 13.53 10.08
C LYS A 285 -15.10 14.95 10.60
N GLY A 286 -14.29 15.12 11.66
CA GLY A 286 -13.88 16.42 12.18
C GLY A 286 -12.80 17.12 11.32
N LYS A 287 -11.88 16.37 10.70
CA LYS A 287 -10.81 16.92 9.86
C LYS A 287 -11.30 17.29 8.45
N GLU A 288 -12.15 16.47 7.82
CA GLU A 288 -12.75 16.82 6.52
C GLU A 288 -13.65 18.07 6.60
N LYS A 289 -14.31 18.30 7.75
CA LYS A 289 -15.11 19.51 7.99
C LYS A 289 -14.28 20.76 8.31
N GLY A 290 -13.00 20.59 8.69
CA GLY A 290 -12.12 21.69 9.07
C GLY A 290 -11.51 22.46 7.89
N ASN A 291 -11.37 21.81 6.73
CA ASN A 291 -10.78 22.43 5.53
C ASN A 291 -11.78 23.21 4.65
N GLY A 292 -13.06 23.25 5.02
CA GLY A 292 -14.12 23.94 4.27
C GLY A 292 -14.52 25.32 4.82
N LYS A 293 -13.76 25.88 5.76
CA LYS A 293 -13.99 27.24 6.29
C LYS A 293 -12.74 28.11 6.13
N GLU A 294 -12.32 28.30 4.89
CA GLU A 294 -11.55 29.50 4.56
C GLU A 294 -12.55 30.65 4.41
N LYS A 295 -12.25 31.74 5.13
CA LYS A 295 -13.17 32.83 5.44
C LYS A 295 -13.52 33.65 4.20
N ASP A 296 -14.73 33.47 3.71
CA ASP A 296 -15.42 34.47 2.89
C ASP A 296 -16.05 35.51 3.84
N THR A 297 -15.24 36.45 4.33
CA THR A 297 -15.72 37.66 5.02
C THR A 297 -14.74 38.80 4.78
N ASP A 298 -14.86 39.50 3.65
CA ASP A 298 -14.77 40.97 3.68
C ASP A 298 -15.40 41.60 2.43
N ARG A 299 -16.73 41.76 2.45
CA ARG A 299 -17.44 42.74 1.62
C ARG A 299 -18.80 43.01 2.22
N LYS A 300 -19.07 44.32 2.43
CA LYS A 300 -20.29 44.95 2.99
C LYS A 300 -20.24 45.02 4.52
N THR A 301 -20.32 46.16 5.20
CA THR A 301 -20.94 47.46 4.90
C THR A 301 -20.57 48.40 6.04
N GLY A 302 -20.16 49.63 5.75
CA GLY A 302 -19.85 50.65 6.77
C GLY A 302 -20.22 52.05 6.28
N VAL A 303 -21.51 52.26 6.00
CA VAL A 303 -22.08 53.61 5.89
C VAL A 303 -22.59 53.97 7.27
N THR A 304 -21.88 54.86 7.96
CA THR A 304 -22.47 55.67 9.03
C THR A 304 -21.99 57.10 8.86
N LYS A 305 -22.98 57.94 8.54
CA LYS A 305 -22.93 59.40 8.57
C LYS A 305 -22.43 59.88 9.92
N ASN A 306 -21.56 60.90 9.92
CA ASN A 306 -21.54 61.90 10.98
C ASN A 306 -21.60 63.28 10.34
N VAL A 307 -22.56 64.04 10.84
CA VAL A 307 -22.94 65.42 10.50
C VAL A 307 -22.48 66.32 11.64
N GLN A 308 -22.23 67.61 11.31
CA GLN A 308 -21.94 68.77 12.17
C GLN A 308 -20.47 68.96 12.62
N ALA A 309 -19.88 70.15 12.64
CA ALA A 309 -20.30 71.51 12.25
C ALA A 309 -19.06 72.43 12.18
N LYS A 310 -19.27 73.59 11.54
CA LYS A 310 -18.38 74.75 11.30
C LYS A 310 -17.40 74.64 10.14
#